data_AF-A0A0Q7PG76-F1
#
_entry.id   AF-A0A0Q7PG76-F1
#
_cell.length_a   1.000
_cell.length_b   1.000
_cell.length_c   1.000
_cell.angle_alpha   90.00
_cell.angle_beta   90.00
_cell.angle_gamma   90.00
#
_symmetry.space_group_name_H-M   'P 1'
#
loop_
_entity.id
_entity.type
_entity.pdbx_description
1 polymer ?
#
loop_
_entity_poly.entity_id
_entity_poly.type
_entity_poly.pdbx_seq_one_letter_code
_entity_poly.pdbx_strand_id
1 'polypeptide(L)'
;MIKLSLFKPTGHLTLGNHLGALRPMVAGQAEGRGFYGIADLHALTVPHEPARLRALSAEMARLMVAVGLDRSTLFVQSRVPAHSELSFLLESTVHTGELNRMIQFKEKGRDQPSTRASLYTYPALMAADILLYRPEQVPVGDDQRQHVELTRDLALRFNRLYGEVFTVPEIVTPPSGARVMDLQDPTTKMGKSHVDGAGIIYLLDPPDVVRRKVARAVTDSEVGAASVRADRDAKPGVTNLLDILTACGGSADGITTYGALKAAVTEAVVNELEPIQKRFADLDDAAVTEVFESGAATCRQVTAPALAAARTAMGL
;
A
#
# COMPACT_ATOMS: atom_id res chain seq x y z
N MET A 1 -2.81 -20.25 -0.85
CA MET A 1 -1.79 -19.20 -1.09
C MET A 1 -1.84 -18.17 0.02
N ILE A 2 -0.67 -17.73 0.51
CA ILE A 2 -0.55 -16.63 1.49
C ILE A 2 -0.52 -15.31 0.74
N LYS A 3 -1.35 -14.35 1.14
CA LYS A 3 -1.36 -12.99 0.59
C LYS A 3 -0.86 -12.04 1.69
N LEU A 4 0.21 -11.29 1.44
CA LEU A 4 0.79 -10.36 2.41
C LEU A 4 0.87 -8.96 1.80
N SER A 5 0.38 -7.95 2.51
CA SER A 5 0.61 -6.55 2.13
C SER A 5 0.56 -5.64 3.36
N LEU A 6 1.51 -4.72 3.47
CA LEU A 6 1.51 -3.73 4.54
C LEU A 6 1.46 -2.31 3.99
N PHE A 7 0.65 -1.47 4.63
CA PHE A 7 0.48 -0.07 4.26
C PHE A 7 1.24 0.82 5.25
N LYS A 8 2.11 1.69 4.74
CA LYS A 8 2.78 2.71 5.56
C LYS A 8 1.78 3.80 6.00
N PRO A 9 1.68 4.11 7.31
CA PRO A 9 0.81 5.17 7.84
C PRO A 9 1.48 6.56 7.76
N THR A 10 1.92 6.97 6.57
CA THR A 10 2.58 8.27 6.33
C THR A 10 1.66 9.33 5.75
N GLY A 11 0.44 8.95 5.38
CA GLY A 11 -0.62 9.84 4.89
C GLY A 11 -1.95 9.08 4.79
N HIS A 12 -3.01 9.82 4.50
CA HIS A 12 -4.37 9.29 4.37
C HIS A 12 -4.48 8.31 3.20
N LEU A 13 -5.36 7.31 3.30
CA LEU A 13 -5.64 6.41 2.20
C LEU A 13 -6.37 7.15 1.08
N THR A 14 -5.94 6.91 -0.15
CA THR A 14 -6.49 7.55 -1.35
C THR A 14 -7.44 6.63 -2.11
N LEU A 15 -8.23 7.20 -3.02
CA LEU A 15 -9.04 6.44 -3.98
C LEU A 15 -8.19 5.43 -4.76
N GLY A 16 -6.96 5.80 -5.12
CA GLY A 16 -6.00 4.89 -5.75
C GLY A 16 -5.58 3.71 -4.87
N ASN A 17 -5.48 3.89 -3.55
CA ASN A 17 -5.25 2.77 -2.63
C ASN A 17 -6.47 1.84 -2.55
N HIS A 18 -7.67 2.41 -2.55
CA HIS A 18 -8.90 1.62 -2.49
C HIS A 18 -9.11 0.79 -3.76
N LEU A 19 -9.19 1.44 -4.91
CA LEU A 19 -9.48 0.77 -6.19
C LEU A 19 -8.35 -0.14 -6.66
N GLY A 20 -7.09 0.23 -6.36
CA GLY A 20 -5.91 -0.49 -6.80
C GLY A 20 -5.42 -1.59 -5.86
N ALA A 21 -5.74 -1.55 -4.57
CA ALA A 21 -5.25 -2.51 -3.58
C ALA A 21 -6.34 -3.05 -2.64
N LEU A 22 -7.04 -2.19 -1.89
CA LEU A 22 -7.96 -2.67 -0.84
C LEU A 22 -9.14 -3.46 -1.43
N ARG A 23 -9.77 -2.97 -2.50
CA ARG A 23 -10.91 -3.66 -3.13
C ARG A 23 -10.53 -5.04 -3.69
N PRO A 24 -9.45 -5.21 -4.47
CA PRO A 24 -8.96 -6.54 -4.84
C PRO A 24 -8.66 -7.44 -3.62
N MET A 25 -8.11 -6.89 -2.54
CA MET A 25 -7.85 -7.67 -1.32
C MET A 25 -9.15 -8.15 -0.67
N VAL A 26 -10.17 -7.30 -0.58
CA VAL A 26 -11.52 -7.64 -0.05
C VAL A 26 -12.17 -8.74 -0.88
N ALA A 27 -12.09 -8.66 -2.22
CA ALA A 27 -12.59 -9.70 -3.11
C ALA A 27 -11.83 -11.02 -2.92
N GLY A 28 -10.52 -10.95 -2.72
CA GLY A 28 -9.63 -12.11 -2.60
C GLY A 28 -9.64 -12.82 -1.25
N GLN A 29 -10.44 -12.38 -0.26
CA GLN A 29 -10.47 -12.96 1.09
C GLN A 29 -10.98 -14.40 1.14
N ALA A 30 -11.74 -14.84 0.13
CA ALA A 30 -12.24 -16.21 0.04
C ALA A 30 -11.18 -17.22 -0.47
N GLU A 31 -10.10 -16.74 -1.08
CA GLU A 31 -9.17 -17.56 -1.88
C GLU A 31 -7.90 -17.96 -1.12
N GLY A 32 -7.74 -17.53 0.13
CA GLY A 32 -6.53 -17.83 0.91
C GLY A 32 -6.41 -17.08 2.22
N ARG A 33 -5.22 -17.19 2.83
CA ARG A 33 -4.90 -16.53 4.09
C ARG A 33 -4.28 -15.17 3.81
N GLY A 34 -5.07 -14.11 3.99
CA GLY A 34 -4.63 -12.73 3.88
C GLY A 34 -4.06 -12.20 5.19
N PHE A 35 -2.86 -11.65 5.13
CA PHE A 35 -2.21 -10.89 6.20
C PHE A 35 -2.03 -9.45 5.70
N TYR A 36 -2.81 -8.53 6.24
CA TYR A 36 -2.80 -7.14 5.83
C TYR A 36 -2.47 -6.25 7.00
N GLY A 37 -1.35 -5.53 6.93
CA GLY A 37 -0.82 -4.82 8.09
C GLY A 37 -0.63 -3.33 7.91
N ILE A 38 -0.44 -2.64 9.03
CA ILE A 38 0.03 -1.26 9.09
C ILE A 38 1.53 -1.30 9.39
N ALA A 39 2.34 -0.86 8.43
CA ALA A 39 3.80 -0.84 8.53
C ALA A 39 4.29 0.42 9.27
N ASP A 40 3.98 0.50 10.57
CA ASP A 40 4.34 1.64 11.41
C ASP A 40 5.84 1.73 11.70
N LEU A 41 6.58 0.62 11.78
CA LEU A 41 8.04 0.65 11.91
C LEU A 41 8.70 1.25 10.67
N HIS A 42 8.21 0.92 9.47
CA HIS A 42 8.69 1.55 8.22
C HIS A 42 8.37 3.05 8.15
N ALA A 43 7.36 3.55 8.87
CA ALA A 43 7.12 4.99 8.93
C ALA A 43 8.20 5.73 9.75
N LEU A 44 8.95 5.03 10.61
CA LEU A 44 10.01 5.61 11.43
C LEU A 44 11.32 5.86 10.65
N THR A 45 11.42 5.41 9.40
CA THR A 45 12.63 5.59 8.57
C THR A 45 12.84 7.04 8.13
N VAL A 46 11.84 7.90 8.30
CA VAL A 46 11.86 9.34 7.99
C VAL A 46 11.38 10.15 9.20
N PRO A 47 11.69 11.47 9.28
CA PRO A 47 11.12 12.35 10.30
C PRO A 47 9.60 12.18 10.41
N HIS A 48 9.10 12.03 11.64
CA HIS A 48 7.68 11.84 11.91
C HIS A 48 7.31 12.52 13.22
N GLU A 49 6.03 12.90 13.30
CA GLU A 49 5.40 13.40 14.52
C GLU A 49 4.68 12.24 15.22
N PRO A 50 4.99 11.90 16.49
CA PRO A 50 4.40 10.75 17.17
C PRO A 50 2.87 10.79 17.23
N ALA A 51 2.30 11.99 17.47
CA ALA A 51 0.85 12.17 17.49
C ALA A 51 0.21 11.92 16.11
N ARG A 52 0.87 12.39 15.03
CA ARG A 52 0.41 12.17 13.66
C ARG A 52 0.49 10.69 13.26
N LEU A 53 1.58 10.01 13.60
CA LEU A 53 1.73 8.57 13.34
C LEU A 53 0.61 7.76 14.01
N ARG A 54 0.29 8.05 15.28
CA ARG A 54 -0.82 7.41 15.99
C ARG A 54 -2.16 7.68 15.31
N ALA A 55 -2.45 8.94 14.97
CA ALA A 55 -3.69 9.32 14.31
C ALA A 55 -3.86 8.62 12.95
N LEU A 56 -2.83 8.65 12.10
CA LEU A 56 -2.86 8.00 10.78
C LEU A 56 -2.97 6.49 10.88
N SER A 57 -2.31 5.87 11.87
CA SER A 57 -2.43 4.42 12.08
C SER A 57 -3.83 4.03 12.53
N ALA A 58 -4.44 4.79 13.44
CA ALA A 58 -5.82 4.56 13.89
C ALA A 58 -6.84 4.75 12.76
N GLU A 59 -6.72 5.84 11.98
CA GLU A 59 -7.57 6.09 10.82
C GLU A 59 -7.45 4.96 9.78
N MET A 60 -6.21 4.55 9.47
CA MET A 60 -5.95 3.47 8.52
C MET A 60 -6.52 2.13 9.00
N ALA A 61 -6.37 1.81 10.29
CA ALA A 61 -6.93 0.60 10.88
C ALA A 61 -8.46 0.56 10.71
N ARG A 62 -9.11 1.65 11.08
CA ARG A 62 -10.57 1.80 10.98
C ARG A 62 -11.05 1.77 9.54
N LEU A 63 -10.34 2.39 8.59
CA LEU A 63 -10.62 2.32 7.15
C LEU A 63 -10.48 0.89 6.60
N MET A 64 -9.43 0.15 7.00
CA MET A 64 -9.24 -1.25 6.58
C MET A 64 -10.40 -2.14 7.05
N VAL A 65 -10.95 -1.92 8.24
CA VAL A 65 -12.17 -2.58 8.70
C VAL A 65 -13.39 -2.08 7.90
N ALA A 66 -13.53 -0.77 7.70
CA ALA A 66 -14.68 -0.19 7.00
C ALA A 66 -14.82 -0.70 5.55
N VAL A 67 -13.72 -0.89 4.83
CA VAL A 67 -13.76 -1.47 3.47
C VAL A 67 -14.09 -2.98 3.46
N GLY A 68 -14.12 -3.64 4.61
CA GLY A 68 -14.48 -5.06 4.74
C GLY A 68 -13.31 -6.03 4.72
N LEU A 69 -12.12 -5.57 5.11
CA LEU A 69 -10.91 -6.41 5.16
C LEU A 69 -10.79 -7.22 6.46
N ASP A 70 -11.77 -7.09 7.35
CA ASP A 70 -11.85 -7.71 8.68
C ASP A 70 -12.09 -9.23 8.67
N ARG A 71 -12.29 -9.83 7.49
CA ARG A 71 -12.29 -11.30 7.32
C ARG A 71 -10.88 -11.87 7.14
N SER A 72 -9.88 -11.01 6.94
CA SER A 72 -8.46 -11.35 6.86
C SER A 72 -7.76 -11.08 8.19
N THR A 73 -6.50 -11.49 8.31
CA THR A 73 -5.67 -11.16 9.48
C THR A 73 -5.18 -9.73 9.36
N LEU A 74 -5.75 -8.81 10.15
CA LEU A 74 -5.32 -7.42 10.24
C LEU A 74 -4.39 -7.19 11.42
N PHE A 75 -3.27 -6.49 11.23
CA PHE A 75 -2.32 -6.28 12.32
C PHE A 75 -1.55 -4.96 12.19
N VAL A 76 -0.95 -4.51 13.29
CA VAL A 76 0.04 -3.42 13.29
C VAL A 76 1.43 -4.07 13.40
N GLN A 77 2.36 -3.67 12.53
CA GLN A 77 3.69 -4.28 12.43
C GLN A 77 4.42 -4.29 13.78
N SER A 78 4.44 -3.16 14.49
CA SER A 78 5.06 -3.06 15.83
C SER A 78 4.45 -3.95 16.91
N ARG A 79 3.24 -4.49 16.70
CA ARG A 79 2.55 -5.41 17.65
C ARG A 79 2.92 -6.88 17.46
N VAL A 80 3.80 -7.17 16.49
CA VAL A 80 4.34 -8.49 16.20
C VAL A 80 5.87 -8.41 16.30
N PRO A 81 6.46 -8.66 17.49
CA PRO A 81 7.89 -8.43 17.75
C PRO A 81 8.85 -9.16 16.80
N ALA A 82 8.39 -10.28 16.23
CA ALA A 82 9.15 -11.09 15.29
C ALA A 82 9.68 -10.29 14.09
N HIS A 83 8.96 -9.25 13.64
CA HIS A 83 9.42 -8.38 12.55
C HIS A 83 10.73 -7.68 12.90
N SER A 84 10.79 -7.04 14.06
CA SER A 84 11.99 -6.36 14.54
C SER A 84 13.11 -7.34 14.87
N GLU A 85 12.79 -8.47 15.50
CA GLU A 85 13.78 -9.49 15.85
C GLU A 85 14.43 -10.08 14.60
N LEU A 86 13.63 -10.53 13.62
CA LEU A 86 14.18 -11.09 12.39
C LEU A 86 14.89 -10.02 11.55
N SER A 87 14.43 -8.76 11.56
CA SER A 87 15.12 -7.66 10.88
C SER A 87 16.58 -7.58 11.31
N PHE A 88 16.88 -7.66 12.61
CA PHE A 88 18.25 -7.61 13.11
C PHE A 88 19.10 -8.81 12.68
N LEU A 89 18.51 -10.01 12.68
CA LEU A 89 19.17 -11.21 12.16
C LEU A 89 19.50 -11.06 10.67
N LEU A 90 18.58 -10.53 9.87
CA LEU A 90 18.79 -10.30 8.44
C LEU A 90 19.77 -9.13 8.17
N GLU A 91 19.78 -8.09 9.00
CA GLU A 91 20.81 -7.04 8.98
C GLU A 91 22.22 -7.62 9.16
N SER A 92 22.35 -8.71 9.93
CA SER A 92 23.62 -9.44 10.11
C SER A 92 24.00 -10.30 8.90
N THR A 93 23.15 -10.38 7.86
CA THR A 93 23.41 -11.13 6.61
C THR A 93 23.48 -10.26 5.37
N VAL A 94 22.84 -9.08 5.38
CA VAL A 94 22.87 -8.13 4.26
C VAL A 94 24.21 -7.41 4.21
N HIS A 95 24.70 -7.15 2.99
CA HIS A 95 25.93 -6.38 2.81
C HIS A 95 25.62 -4.92 2.50
N THR A 96 26.47 -4.03 3.00
CA THR A 96 26.38 -2.58 2.74
C THR A 96 26.36 -2.25 1.24
N GLY A 97 27.11 -3.00 0.42
CA GLY A 97 27.09 -2.83 -1.03
C GLY A 97 25.70 -3.03 -1.66
N GLU A 98 24.87 -3.91 -1.12
CA GLU A 98 23.50 -4.15 -1.60
C GLU A 98 22.58 -3.00 -1.22
N LEU A 99 22.64 -2.56 0.04
CA LEU A 99 21.88 -1.43 0.55
C LEU A 99 22.26 -0.12 -0.17
N ASN A 100 23.55 0.08 -0.46
CA ASN A 100 24.05 1.23 -1.23
C ASN A 100 23.49 1.30 -2.66
N ARG A 101 23.03 0.17 -3.23
CA ARG A 101 22.46 0.12 -4.58
C ARG A 101 20.95 0.31 -4.60
N MET A 102 20.28 0.36 -3.45
CA MET A 102 18.84 0.58 -3.38
C MET A 102 18.48 1.95 -3.93
N ILE A 103 17.63 1.99 -4.96
CA ILE A 103 17.22 3.21 -5.65
C ILE A 103 16.51 4.14 -4.66
N GLN A 104 15.58 3.59 -3.87
CA GLN A 104 14.83 4.36 -2.88
C GLN A 104 15.73 4.99 -1.80
N PHE A 105 16.83 4.34 -1.41
CA PHE A 105 17.81 4.92 -0.49
C PHE A 105 18.53 6.11 -1.13
N LYS A 106 19.02 5.94 -2.37
CA LYS A 106 19.71 7.00 -3.12
C LYS A 106 18.82 8.20 -3.38
N GLU A 107 17.58 7.99 -3.79
CA GLU A 107 16.64 9.06 -4.11
C GLU A 107 16.25 9.84 -2.84
N LYS A 108 15.90 9.14 -1.75
CA LYS A 108 15.52 9.81 -0.50
C LYS A 108 16.69 10.48 0.22
N GLY A 109 17.92 10.01 -0.01
CA GLY A 109 19.13 10.58 0.56
C GLY A 109 19.79 11.69 -0.25
N ARG A 110 19.40 11.88 -1.53
CA ARG A 110 20.10 12.78 -2.48
C ARG A 110 20.28 14.21 -1.95
N ASP A 111 19.24 14.75 -1.32
CA ASP A 111 19.19 16.15 -0.88
C ASP A 111 19.25 16.29 0.65
N GLN A 112 19.70 15.24 1.36
CA GLN A 112 19.79 15.26 2.82
C GLN A 112 21.26 15.23 3.28
N PRO A 113 21.67 16.11 4.22
CA PRO A 113 23.05 16.13 4.72
C PRO A 113 23.42 14.86 5.49
N SER A 114 22.43 14.20 6.08
CA SER A 114 22.54 12.86 6.66
C SER A 114 21.18 12.19 6.58
N THR A 115 21.17 10.86 6.57
CA THR A 115 19.94 10.07 6.60
C THR A 115 19.91 9.20 7.85
N ARG A 116 18.71 8.80 8.27
CA ARG A 116 18.57 7.84 9.38
C ARG A 116 19.17 6.50 8.98
N ALA A 117 19.85 5.84 9.90
CA ALA A 117 20.31 4.46 9.69
C ALA A 117 19.16 3.52 9.29
N SER A 118 17.97 3.73 9.85
CA SER A 118 16.77 2.96 9.47
C SER A 118 16.32 3.19 8.03
N LEU A 119 16.62 4.32 7.39
CA LEU A 119 16.39 4.50 5.95
C LEU A 119 17.32 3.62 5.11
N TYR A 120 18.49 3.30 5.65
CA TYR A 120 19.46 2.41 5.02
C TYR A 120 19.13 0.94 5.26
N THR A 121 18.67 0.58 6.47
CA THR A 121 18.46 -0.82 6.87
C THR A 121 17.03 -1.33 6.70
N TYR A 122 16.02 -0.48 6.45
CA TYR A 122 14.64 -0.96 6.26
C TYR A 122 14.45 -2.02 5.16
N PRO A 123 15.28 -2.15 4.12
CA PRO A 123 15.15 -3.27 3.19
C PRO A 123 15.30 -4.64 3.88
N ALA A 124 16.11 -4.74 4.94
CA ALA A 124 16.19 -5.94 5.78
C ALA A 124 14.92 -6.14 6.62
N LEU A 125 14.32 -5.06 7.13
CA LEU A 125 13.01 -5.11 7.80
C LEU A 125 11.91 -5.57 6.84
N MET A 126 11.91 -5.09 5.59
CA MET A 126 10.96 -5.54 4.57
C MET A 126 11.15 -7.01 4.21
N ALA A 127 12.40 -7.49 4.15
CA ALA A 127 12.67 -8.90 3.98
C ALA A 127 12.16 -9.72 5.18
N ALA A 128 12.31 -9.22 6.40
CA ALA A 128 11.76 -9.87 7.60
C ALA A 128 10.22 -9.95 7.53
N ASP A 129 9.57 -8.84 7.15
CA ASP A 129 8.11 -8.79 6.99
C ASP A 129 7.59 -9.88 6.04
N ILE A 130 8.34 -10.18 4.99
CA ILE A 130 7.98 -11.19 3.98
C ILE A 130 8.31 -12.60 4.49
N LEU A 131 9.55 -12.84 4.90
CA LEU A 131 10.06 -14.19 5.16
C LEU A 131 9.42 -14.84 6.40
N LEU A 132 8.99 -14.05 7.39
CA LEU A 132 8.28 -14.58 8.58
C LEU A 132 7.00 -15.33 8.24
N TYR A 133 6.30 -14.94 7.17
CA TYR A 133 5.04 -15.54 6.76
C TYR A 133 5.23 -16.65 5.71
N ARG A 134 6.45 -16.88 5.24
CA ARG A 134 6.83 -17.90 4.25
C ARG A 134 5.89 -17.95 3.02
N PRO A 135 5.65 -16.83 2.33
CA PRO A 135 4.85 -16.84 1.12
C PRO A 135 5.57 -17.58 -0.01
N GLU A 136 4.84 -18.36 -0.80
CA GLU A 136 5.35 -18.96 -2.04
C GLU A 136 5.55 -17.90 -3.12
N GLN A 137 4.67 -16.91 -3.17
CA GLN A 137 4.66 -15.84 -4.17
C GLN A 137 4.45 -14.48 -3.51
N VAL A 138 5.15 -13.46 -3.99
CA VAL A 138 4.98 -12.06 -3.56
C VAL A 138 4.55 -11.23 -4.77
N PRO A 139 3.28 -10.79 -4.82
CA PRO A 139 2.83 -9.87 -5.85
C PRO A 139 3.43 -8.49 -5.61
N VAL A 140 4.19 -7.99 -6.58
CA VAL A 140 4.94 -6.73 -6.41
C VAL A 140 4.79 -5.83 -7.65
N GLY A 141 4.58 -4.54 -7.40
CA GLY A 141 4.68 -3.51 -8.44
C GLY A 141 6.15 -3.18 -8.76
N ASP A 142 6.38 -2.51 -9.89
CA ASP A 142 7.74 -2.18 -10.34
C ASP A 142 8.54 -1.36 -9.31
N ASP A 143 7.85 -0.54 -8.50
CA ASP A 143 8.44 0.32 -7.47
C ASP A 143 9.02 -0.44 -6.27
N GLN A 144 8.52 -1.65 -5.99
CA GLN A 144 8.97 -2.50 -4.89
C GLN A 144 9.75 -3.74 -5.35
N ARG A 145 9.87 -3.98 -6.66
CA ARG A 145 10.56 -5.14 -7.23
C ARG A 145 11.98 -5.31 -6.67
N GLN A 146 12.75 -4.22 -6.60
CA GLN A 146 14.13 -4.25 -6.11
C GLN A 146 14.24 -4.78 -4.66
N HIS A 147 13.28 -4.45 -3.79
CA HIS A 147 13.28 -4.94 -2.41
C HIS A 147 12.92 -6.42 -2.30
N VAL A 148 12.04 -6.92 -3.17
CA VAL A 148 11.68 -8.34 -3.19
C VAL A 148 12.83 -9.17 -3.78
N GLU A 149 13.56 -8.64 -4.76
CA GLU A 149 14.82 -9.27 -5.22
C GLU A 149 15.84 -9.37 -4.08
N LEU A 150 16.05 -8.27 -3.32
CA LEU A 150 16.91 -8.31 -2.14
C LEU A 150 16.41 -9.34 -1.11
N THR A 151 15.11 -9.42 -0.87
CA THR A 151 14.51 -10.41 0.05
C THR A 151 14.84 -11.84 -0.38
N ARG A 152 14.78 -12.13 -1.68
CA ARG A 152 15.16 -13.44 -2.24
C ARG A 152 16.65 -13.71 -2.05
N ASP A 153 17.51 -12.73 -2.33
CA ASP A 153 18.95 -12.86 -2.14
C ASP A 153 19.32 -13.12 -0.67
N LEU A 154 18.63 -12.45 0.26
CA LEU A 154 18.80 -12.67 1.70
C LEU A 154 18.33 -14.05 2.13
N ALA A 155 17.17 -14.52 1.65
CA ALA A 155 16.69 -15.87 1.94
C ALA A 155 17.68 -16.95 1.43
N LEU A 156 18.14 -16.83 0.18
CA LEU A 156 19.13 -17.73 -0.40
C LEU A 156 20.46 -17.70 0.36
N ARG A 157 20.94 -16.52 0.74
CA ARG A 157 22.18 -16.36 1.49
C ARG A 157 22.07 -16.96 2.89
N PHE A 158 21.00 -16.63 3.61
CA PHE A 158 20.74 -17.18 4.93
C PHE A 158 20.73 -18.71 4.88
N ASN A 159 20.01 -19.29 3.91
CA ASN A 159 19.91 -20.73 3.75
C ASN A 159 21.27 -21.40 3.47
N ARG A 160 22.13 -20.75 2.68
CA ARG A 160 23.49 -21.26 2.40
C ARG A 160 24.42 -21.19 3.62
N LEU A 161 24.29 -20.16 4.44
CA LEU A 161 25.16 -19.93 5.60
C LEU A 161 24.77 -20.76 6.81
N TYR A 162 23.47 -20.88 7.07
CA TYR A 162 22.94 -21.41 8.34
C TYR A 162 22.04 -22.65 8.18
N GLY A 163 21.76 -23.07 6.94
CA GLY A 163 20.86 -24.20 6.63
C GLY A 163 19.48 -23.74 6.14
N GLU A 164 18.72 -24.64 5.52
CA GLU A 164 17.43 -24.32 4.88
C GLU A 164 16.36 -23.89 5.90
N VAL A 165 16.18 -22.58 6.07
CA VAL A 165 15.20 -21.99 7.00
C VAL A 165 14.07 -21.28 6.25
N PHE A 166 14.39 -20.52 5.21
CA PHE A 166 13.42 -19.68 4.50
C PHE A 166 12.99 -20.26 3.16
N THR A 167 11.69 -20.21 2.89
CA THR A 167 11.16 -20.34 1.52
C THR A 167 11.56 -19.11 0.73
N VAL A 168 12.14 -19.29 -0.46
CA VAL A 168 12.51 -18.18 -1.36
C VAL A 168 11.27 -17.81 -2.18
N PRO A 169 10.67 -16.63 -1.96
CA PRO A 169 9.40 -16.27 -2.59
C PRO A 169 9.59 -16.01 -4.09
N GLU A 170 8.70 -16.50 -4.94
CA GLU A 170 8.65 -16.13 -6.35
C GLU A 170 8.08 -14.72 -6.52
N ILE A 171 8.68 -13.93 -7.41
CA ILE A 171 8.16 -12.62 -7.78
C ILE A 171 7.09 -12.83 -8.85
N VAL A 172 5.88 -12.38 -8.54
CA VAL A 172 4.77 -12.39 -9.50
C VAL A 172 4.29 -10.97 -9.73
N THR A 173 3.85 -10.70 -10.96
CA THR A 173 3.18 -9.45 -11.28
C THR A 173 1.71 -9.59 -10.87
N PRO A 174 1.18 -8.71 -10.00
CA PRO A 174 -0.23 -8.78 -9.64
C PRO A 174 -1.12 -8.55 -10.86
N PRO A 175 -2.32 -9.14 -10.91
CA PRO A 175 -3.35 -8.71 -11.85
C PRO A 175 -3.54 -7.20 -11.72
N SER A 176 -3.65 -6.49 -12.84
CA SER A 176 -3.72 -5.03 -12.82
C SER A 176 -4.97 -4.55 -12.07
N GLY A 177 -4.79 -4.02 -10.86
CA GLY A 177 -5.79 -3.19 -10.19
C GLY A 177 -5.95 -1.85 -10.91
N ALA A 178 -7.01 -1.10 -10.58
CA ALA A 178 -7.20 0.22 -11.18
C ALA A 178 -6.01 1.13 -10.83
N ARG A 179 -5.32 1.64 -11.86
CA ARG A 179 -4.19 2.56 -11.69
C ARG A 179 -4.72 3.99 -11.75
N VAL A 180 -4.99 4.55 -10.57
CA VAL A 180 -5.48 5.93 -10.43
C VAL A 180 -4.29 6.90 -10.40
N MET A 181 -4.29 7.85 -11.32
CA MET A 181 -3.28 8.91 -11.44
C MET A 181 -3.72 10.17 -10.70
N ASP A 182 -2.77 11.06 -10.39
CA ASP A 182 -3.06 12.35 -9.77
C ASP A 182 -3.91 13.22 -10.72
N LEU A 183 -4.91 13.92 -10.19
CA LEU A 183 -5.84 14.72 -10.99
C LEU A 183 -5.22 16.03 -11.50
N GLN A 184 -4.13 16.52 -10.90
CA GLN A 184 -3.40 17.70 -11.37
C GLN A 184 -2.18 17.32 -12.23
N ASP A 185 -1.59 16.16 -11.97
CA ASP A 185 -0.51 15.61 -12.80
C ASP A 185 -0.83 14.16 -13.19
N PRO A 186 -1.53 13.94 -14.32
CA PRO A 186 -1.99 12.60 -14.71
C PRO A 186 -0.85 11.68 -15.15
N THR A 187 0.40 12.15 -15.16
CA THR A 187 1.59 11.32 -15.43
C THR A 187 2.13 10.66 -14.16
N THR A 188 1.76 11.16 -12.98
CA THR A 188 2.19 10.61 -11.69
C THR A 188 1.05 9.86 -10.99
N LYS A 189 1.40 8.77 -10.30
CA LYS A 189 0.42 7.96 -9.56
C LYS A 189 -0.12 8.75 -8.38
N MET A 190 -1.42 8.64 -8.10
CA MET A 190 -2.03 9.27 -6.92
C MET A 190 -1.33 8.77 -5.64
N GLY A 191 -0.61 9.67 -4.99
CA GLY A 191 0.23 9.37 -3.83
C GLY A 191 -0.42 9.72 -2.49
N LYS A 192 0.12 9.16 -1.40
CA LYS A 192 -0.13 9.62 -0.04
C LYS A 192 0.79 10.82 0.23
N SER A 193 0.47 12.00 -0.31
CA SER A 193 1.30 13.19 -0.04
C SER A 193 1.03 13.74 1.37
N HIS A 194 1.97 14.53 1.89
CA HIS A 194 1.86 15.12 3.24
C HIS A 194 1.00 16.39 3.29
N VAL A 195 0.56 16.88 2.14
CA VAL A 195 -0.17 18.14 1.94
C VAL A 195 -1.45 17.82 1.18
N ASP A 196 -2.58 18.39 1.58
CA ASP A 196 -3.84 18.31 0.83
C ASP A 196 -3.62 18.74 -0.62
N GLY A 197 -3.48 17.75 -1.50
CA GLY A 197 -3.29 17.96 -2.91
C GLY A 197 -4.64 18.11 -3.60
N ALA A 198 -4.81 19.15 -4.41
CA ALA A 198 -5.98 19.26 -5.30
C ALA A 198 -6.09 18.07 -6.28
N GLY A 199 -4.98 17.33 -6.46
CA GLY A 199 -4.84 16.15 -7.29
C GLY A 199 -5.25 14.81 -6.66
N ILE A 200 -5.47 14.78 -5.35
CA ILE A 200 -5.57 13.52 -4.60
C ILE A 200 -6.94 13.41 -3.94
N ILE A 201 -7.71 12.37 -4.27
CA ILE A 201 -8.96 12.05 -3.59
C ILE A 201 -8.67 11.11 -2.43
N TYR A 202 -9.00 11.52 -1.21
CA TYR A 202 -8.91 10.70 0.00
C TYR A 202 -10.21 9.95 0.25
N LEU A 203 -10.14 8.80 0.91
CA LEU A 203 -11.34 7.98 1.18
C LEU A 203 -12.35 8.67 2.10
N LEU A 204 -11.88 9.60 2.91
CA LEU A 204 -12.71 10.39 3.83
C LEU A 204 -12.97 11.82 3.32
N ASP A 205 -12.64 12.13 2.05
CA ASP A 205 -13.04 13.42 1.47
C ASP A 205 -14.57 13.52 1.40
N PRO A 206 -15.18 14.59 1.92
CA PRO A 206 -16.62 14.79 1.79
C PRO A 206 -17.00 15.06 0.32
N PRO A 207 -18.27 14.86 -0.06
CA PRO A 207 -18.71 14.98 -1.45
C PRO A 207 -18.39 16.32 -2.13
N ASP A 208 -18.42 17.43 -1.39
CA ASP A 208 -18.09 18.76 -1.93
C ASP A 208 -16.58 18.91 -2.25
N VAL A 209 -15.71 18.26 -1.47
CA VAL A 209 -14.27 18.23 -1.71
C VAL A 209 -13.97 17.35 -2.93
N VAL A 210 -14.59 16.18 -3.04
CA VAL A 210 -14.49 15.32 -4.24
C VAL A 210 -14.90 16.09 -5.49
N ARG A 211 -16.08 16.73 -5.47
CA ARG A 211 -16.59 17.54 -6.59
C ARG A 211 -15.60 18.63 -7.01
N ARG A 212 -15.01 19.32 -6.04
CA ARG A 212 -14.04 20.40 -6.28
C ARG A 212 -12.74 19.89 -6.90
N LYS A 213 -12.21 18.77 -6.41
CA LYS A 213 -10.98 18.14 -6.91
C LYS A 213 -11.18 17.62 -8.34
N VAL A 214 -12.27 16.89 -8.59
CA VAL A 214 -12.61 16.37 -9.93
C VAL A 214 -12.90 17.49 -10.93
N ALA A 215 -13.62 18.55 -10.54
CA ALA A 215 -13.88 19.69 -11.40
C ALA A 215 -12.57 20.34 -11.92
N ARG A 216 -11.54 20.39 -11.05
CA ARG A 216 -10.22 20.95 -11.35
C ARG A 216 -9.26 19.95 -12.01
N ALA A 217 -9.67 18.70 -12.22
CA ALA A 217 -8.79 17.71 -12.85
C ALA A 217 -8.28 18.22 -14.20
N VAL A 218 -6.97 18.08 -14.43
CA VAL A 218 -6.30 18.50 -15.66
C VAL A 218 -6.76 17.62 -16.82
N THR A 219 -7.20 18.26 -17.89
CA THR A 219 -7.55 17.66 -19.17
C THR A 219 -6.80 18.39 -20.27
N ASP A 220 -6.76 17.81 -21.47
CA ASP A 220 -6.29 18.53 -22.64
C ASP A 220 -7.32 19.58 -23.12
N SER A 221 -7.00 20.28 -24.20
CA SER A 221 -7.81 21.34 -24.81
C SER A 221 -8.57 20.90 -26.08
N GLU A 222 -8.61 19.61 -26.38
CA GLU A 222 -9.32 19.09 -27.56
C GLU A 222 -10.83 19.34 -27.44
N VAL A 223 -11.46 19.69 -28.56
CA VAL A 223 -12.89 19.98 -28.65
C VAL A 223 -13.55 19.09 -29.70
N GLY A 224 -14.82 18.75 -29.50
CA GLY A 224 -15.60 17.96 -30.44
C GLY A 224 -16.21 16.69 -29.82
N ALA A 225 -17.12 16.05 -30.58
CA ALA A 225 -17.89 14.91 -30.08
C ALA A 225 -17.05 13.67 -29.72
N ALA A 226 -15.84 13.56 -30.28
CA ALA A 226 -14.89 12.48 -30.02
C ALA A 226 -13.79 12.84 -28.99
N SER A 227 -13.91 14.01 -28.33
CA SER A 227 -12.91 14.50 -27.38
C SER A 227 -12.81 13.62 -26.12
N VAL A 228 -13.90 13.00 -25.69
CA VAL A 228 -13.93 12.06 -24.56
C VAL A 228 -13.56 10.65 -25.07
N ARG A 229 -12.28 10.32 -25.02
CA ARG A 229 -11.76 9.01 -25.42
C ARG A 229 -10.50 8.66 -24.61
N ALA A 230 -10.28 7.36 -24.43
CA ALA A 230 -9.07 6.85 -23.80
C ALA A 230 -7.89 6.92 -24.78
N ASP A 231 -6.80 7.53 -24.32
CA ASP A 231 -5.51 7.65 -24.99
C ASP A 231 -4.47 8.06 -23.93
N ARG A 232 -3.69 7.10 -23.43
CA ARG A 232 -2.77 7.36 -22.31
C ARG A 232 -1.64 8.31 -22.69
N ASP A 233 -1.25 8.34 -23.95
CA ASP A 233 -0.11 9.13 -24.41
C ASP A 233 -0.55 10.57 -24.75
N ALA A 234 -1.63 10.72 -25.52
CA ALA A 234 -2.10 12.05 -25.93
C ALA A 234 -3.07 12.70 -24.93
N LYS A 235 -3.80 11.90 -24.14
CA LYS A 235 -4.90 12.36 -23.26
C LYS A 235 -4.84 11.72 -21.87
N PRO A 236 -3.70 11.78 -21.16
CA PRO A 236 -3.52 11.09 -19.88
C PRO A 236 -4.57 11.49 -18.83
N GLY A 237 -4.94 12.77 -18.76
CA GLY A 237 -5.95 13.27 -17.82
C GLY A 237 -7.36 12.76 -18.10
N VAL A 238 -7.80 12.78 -19.37
CA VAL A 238 -9.11 12.24 -19.77
C VAL A 238 -9.17 10.73 -19.58
N THR A 239 -8.08 10.03 -19.93
CA THR A 239 -7.97 8.58 -19.72
C THR A 239 -8.03 8.22 -18.25
N ASN A 240 -7.36 8.97 -17.38
CA ASN A 240 -7.45 8.77 -15.92
C ASN A 240 -8.88 8.93 -15.41
N LEU A 241 -9.61 9.95 -15.86
CA LEU A 241 -11.02 10.16 -15.49
C LEU A 241 -11.92 9.01 -15.98
N LEU A 242 -11.71 8.52 -17.19
CA LEU A 242 -12.42 7.36 -17.74
C LEU A 242 -12.12 6.07 -16.95
N ASP A 243 -10.85 5.85 -16.60
CA ASP A 243 -10.41 4.73 -15.78
C ASP A 243 -11.07 4.77 -14.40
N ILE A 244 -11.11 5.95 -13.75
CA ILE A 244 -11.78 6.14 -12.45
C ILE A 244 -13.28 5.87 -12.57
N LEU A 245 -13.94 6.45 -13.58
CA LEU A 245 -15.38 6.26 -13.81
C LEU A 245 -15.73 4.77 -13.93
N THR A 246 -15.00 4.07 -14.81
CA THR A 246 -15.18 2.63 -15.04
C THR A 246 -14.88 1.83 -13.79
N ALA A 247 -13.79 2.17 -13.09
CA ALA A 247 -13.41 1.48 -11.87
C ALA A 247 -14.44 1.66 -10.74
N CYS A 248 -15.16 2.78 -10.67
CA CYS A 248 -16.28 3.01 -9.75
C CYS A 248 -17.63 2.49 -10.28
N GLY A 249 -17.64 1.70 -11.37
CA GLY A 249 -18.84 1.08 -11.92
C GLY A 249 -19.73 2.00 -12.78
N GLY A 250 -19.25 3.19 -13.13
CA GLY A 250 -19.92 4.08 -14.08
C GLY A 250 -19.62 3.75 -15.54
N SER A 251 -20.34 4.40 -16.45
CA SER A 251 -20.11 4.32 -17.90
C SER A 251 -19.92 5.70 -18.51
N ALA A 252 -19.06 5.78 -19.53
CA ALA A 252 -18.85 6.97 -20.34
C ALA A 252 -19.76 7.03 -21.59
N ASP A 253 -20.69 6.09 -21.74
CA ASP A 253 -21.58 6.03 -22.89
C ASP A 253 -22.40 7.31 -23.04
N GLY A 254 -22.33 7.93 -24.23
CA GLY A 254 -23.02 9.19 -24.52
C GLY A 254 -22.37 10.45 -23.91
N ILE A 255 -21.26 10.33 -23.18
CA ILE A 255 -20.53 11.49 -22.64
C ILE A 255 -19.60 12.05 -23.71
N THR A 256 -19.90 13.25 -24.19
CA THR A 256 -19.14 13.92 -25.27
C THR A 256 -18.40 15.17 -24.84
N THR A 257 -18.55 15.60 -23.57
CA THR A 257 -17.90 16.80 -23.04
C THR A 257 -17.14 16.51 -21.75
N TYR A 258 -16.04 17.24 -21.52
CA TYR A 258 -15.25 17.11 -20.28
C TYR A 258 -16.03 17.51 -19.03
N GLY A 259 -16.95 18.49 -19.15
CA GLY A 259 -17.83 18.87 -18.04
C GLY A 259 -18.74 17.71 -17.63
N ALA A 260 -19.37 17.03 -18.60
CA ALA A 260 -20.20 15.86 -18.33
C ALA A 260 -19.37 14.68 -17.80
N LEU A 261 -18.17 14.45 -18.32
CA LEU A 261 -17.25 13.41 -17.82
C LEU A 261 -16.89 13.66 -16.35
N LYS A 262 -16.49 14.88 -16.00
CA LYS A 262 -16.15 15.26 -14.62
C LYS A 262 -17.35 15.14 -13.67
N ALA A 263 -18.56 15.47 -14.15
CA ALA A 263 -19.78 15.28 -13.37
C ALA A 263 -20.04 13.79 -13.12
N ALA A 264 -19.99 12.94 -14.15
CA ALA A 264 -20.17 11.50 -14.02
C ALA A 264 -19.13 10.86 -13.08
N VAL A 265 -17.86 11.24 -13.21
CA VAL A 265 -16.78 10.79 -12.31
C VAL A 265 -17.06 11.21 -10.88
N THR A 266 -17.50 12.45 -10.65
CA THR A 266 -17.81 12.95 -9.30
C THR A 266 -18.87 12.07 -8.65
N GLU A 267 -20.00 11.85 -9.34
CA GLU A 267 -21.10 11.06 -8.79
C GLU A 267 -20.68 9.60 -8.56
N ALA A 268 -19.93 8.98 -9.49
CA ALA A 268 -19.44 7.62 -9.34
C ALA A 268 -18.48 7.47 -8.14
N VAL A 269 -17.57 8.43 -7.94
CA VAL A 269 -16.64 8.41 -6.79
C VAL A 269 -17.39 8.65 -5.48
N VAL A 270 -18.34 9.59 -5.44
CA VAL A 270 -19.15 9.84 -4.23
C VAL A 270 -19.92 8.57 -3.84
N ASN A 271 -20.58 7.92 -4.80
CA ASN A 271 -21.32 6.68 -4.58
C ASN A 271 -20.42 5.51 -4.11
N GLU A 272 -19.17 5.45 -4.59
CA GLU A 272 -18.19 4.46 -4.14
C GLU A 272 -17.74 4.72 -2.69
N LEU A 273 -17.53 5.99 -2.31
CA LEU A 273 -16.99 6.37 -1.00
C LEU A 273 -18.04 6.42 0.10
N GLU A 274 -19.29 6.82 -0.19
CA GLU A 274 -20.37 6.96 0.78
C GLU A 274 -20.56 5.72 1.68
N PRO A 275 -20.67 4.47 1.17
CA PRO A 275 -20.84 3.30 2.04
C PRO A 275 -19.61 3.05 2.94
N ILE A 276 -18.41 3.36 2.46
CA ILE A 276 -17.16 3.23 3.23
C ILE A 276 -17.16 4.26 4.36
N GLN A 277 -17.49 5.52 4.06
CA GLN A 277 -17.54 6.62 5.02
C GLN A 277 -18.61 6.38 6.08
N LYS A 278 -19.78 5.86 5.69
CA LYS A 278 -20.83 5.48 6.63
C LYS A 278 -20.37 4.37 7.58
N ARG A 279 -19.83 3.27 7.05
CA ARG A 279 -19.29 2.20 7.91
C ARG A 279 -18.14 2.69 8.76
N PHE A 280 -17.27 3.55 8.24
CA PHE A 280 -16.21 4.18 9.02
C PHE A 280 -16.77 4.98 10.20
N ALA A 281 -17.83 5.77 10.01
CA ALA A 281 -18.45 6.53 11.09
C ALA A 281 -19.14 5.61 12.12
N ASP A 282 -19.80 4.56 11.66
CA ASP A 282 -20.59 3.64 12.51
C ASP A 282 -19.74 2.63 13.31
N LEU A 283 -18.45 2.44 12.96
CA LEU A 283 -17.58 1.49 13.66
C LEU A 283 -17.31 1.88 15.12
N ASP A 284 -17.32 0.90 16.01
CA ASP A 284 -16.88 1.10 17.39
C ASP A 284 -15.35 0.95 17.50
N ASP A 285 -14.71 1.81 18.28
CA ASP A 285 -13.25 1.79 18.49
C ASP A 285 -12.80 0.50 19.19
N ALA A 286 -13.63 -0.04 20.08
CA ALA A 286 -13.33 -1.31 20.75
C ALA A 286 -13.35 -2.48 19.76
N ALA A 287 -14.34 -2.50 18.85
CA ALA A 287 -14.43 -3.52 17.80
C ALA A 287 -13.22 -3.47 16.85
N VAL A 288 -12.78 -2.28 16.43
CA VAL A 288 -11.56 -2.14 15.59
C VAL A 288 -10.33 -2.62 16.35
N THR A 289 -10.22 -2.29 17.64
CA THR A 289 -9.11 -2.73 18.50
C THR A 289 -9.09 -4.25 18.62
N GLU A 290 -10.23 -4.88 18.85
CA GLU A 290 -10.36 -6.34 18.97
C GLU A 290 -9.90 -7.06 17.69
N VAL A 291 -10.30 -6.57 16.52
CA VAL A 291 -9.88 -7.11 15.22
C VAL A 291 -8.35 -7.10 15.09
N PHE A 292 -7.70 -5.98 15.43
CA PHE A 292 -6.25 -5.85 15.31
C PHE A 292 -5.47 -6.61 16.40
N GLU A 293 -5.99 -6.72 17.62
CA GLU A 293 -5.38 -7.54 18.68
C GLU A 293 -5.46 -9.04 18.34
N SER A 294 -6.62 -9.50 17.84
CA SER A 294 -6.81 -10.88 17.38
C SER A 294 -5.89 -11.20 16.19
N GLY A 295 -5.78 -10.29 15.23
CA GLY A 295 -4.88 -10.47 14.10
C GLY A 295 -3.41 -10.43 14.51
N ALA A 296 -3.01 -9.56 15.44
CA ALA A 296 -1.66 -9.57 16.00
C ALA A 296 -1.34 -10.88 16.73
N ALA A 297 -2.28 -11.43 17.51
CA ALA A 297 -2.13 -12.74 18.15
C ALA A 297 -1.93 -13.86 17.12
N THR A 298 -2.72 -13.86 16.04
CA THR A 298 -2.57 -14.78 14.92
C THR A 298 -1.20 -14.65 14.26
N CYS A 299 -0.75 -13.42 13.99
CA CYS A 299 0.58 -13.17 13.41
C CYS A 299 1.70 -13.66 14.33
N ARG A 300 1.62 -13.46 15.65
CA ARG A 300 2.62 -13.98 16.60
C ARG A 300 2.73 -15.51 16.53
N GLN A 301 1.61 -16.21 16.41
CA GLN A 301 1.61 -17.67 16.26
C GLN A 301 2.20 -18.13 14.92
N VAL A 302 1.86 -17.42 13.83
CA VAL A 302 2.31 -17.78 12.48
C VAL A 302 3.80 -17.52 12.26
N THR A 303 4.32 -16.44 12.86
CA THR A 303 5.70 -15.99 12.64
C THR A 303 6.70 -16.63 13.60
N ALA A 304 6.25 -17.11 14.77
CA ALA A 304 7.12 -17.74 15.78
C ALA A 304 7.98 -18.91 15.25
N PRO A 305 7.48 -19.86 14.45
CA PRO A 305 8.30 -20.97 13.94
C PRO A 305 9.45 -20.51 13.04
N ALA A 306 9.20 -19.53 12.15
CA ALA A 306 10.23 -19.02 11.24
C ALA A 306 11.33 -18.27 12.01
N LEU A 307 10.95 -17.45 12.99
CA LEU A 307 11.90 -16.76 13.86
C LEU A 307 12.71 -17.74 14.71
N ALA A 308 12.07 -18.74 15.32
CA ALA A 308 12.75 -19.75 16.13
C ALA A 308 13.78 -20.53 15.30
N ALA A 309 13.40 -20.97 14.09
CA ALA A 309 14.31 -21.64 13.17
C ALA A 309 15.51 -20.76 12.80
N ALA A 310 15.28 -19.48 12.48
CA ALA A 310 16.36 -18.55 12.18
C ALA A 310 17.31 -18.34 13.37
N ARG A 311 16.77 -18.19 14.58
CA ARG A 311 17.57 -18.06 15.82
C ARG A 311 18.42 -19.29 16.06
N THR A 312 17.82 -20.49 16.02
CA THR A 312 18.55 -21.75 16.19
C THR A 312 19.65 -21.91 15.14
N ALA A 313 19.38 -21.60 13.88
CA ALA A 313 20.35 -21.68 12.79
C ALA A 313 21.54 -20.72 12.98
N MET A 314 21.32 -19.60 13.68
CA MET A 314 22.38 -18.64 14.06
C MET A 314 22.98 -18.90 15.46
N GLY A 315 22.53 -19.93 16.18
CA GLY A 315 23.04 -20.29 17.52
C GLY A 315 22.50 -19.45 18.68
N LEU A 316 21.28 -18.93 18.59
CA LEU A 316 20.59 -18.07 19.58
C LEU A 316 19.38 -18.73 20.26
#